data_AF-A0A434GE85-F1
#
_entry.id   AF-A0A434GE85-F1
#
_cell.length_a   1.000
_cell.length_b   1.000
_cell.length_c   1.000
_cell.angle_alpha   90.00
_cell.angle_beta   90.00
_cell.angle_gamma   90.00
#
_symmetry.space_group_name_H-M   'P 1'
#
loop_
_entity.id
_entity.type
_entity.pdbx_description
1 polymer ?
#
loop_
_entity_poly.entity_id
_entity_poly.type
_entity_poly.pdbx_seq_one_letter_code
_entity_poly.pdbx_strand_id
1 'polypeptide(L)' 'SLPYHIGNGWFGGLLPATVFALSAYKGDIYYGLWYPVVIAAITLVIGMIFVKDTLGTDLHAKE' A
#
# COMPACT_ATOMS: atom_id res chain seq x y z
N SER A 1 3.14 -16.63 -3.25
CA SER A 1 2.48 -16.44 -1.94
C SER A 1 3.31 -15.58 -0.98
N LEU A 2 4.64 -15.72 -0.90
CA LEU A 2 5.50 -14.94 0.01
C LEU A 2 5.31 -13.40 -0.02
N PRO A 3 5.28 -12.72 -1.18
CA PRO A 3 5.07 -11.27 -1.23
C PRO A 3 3.68 -10.86 -0.70
N TYR A 4 2.66 -11.66 -1.01
CA TYR A 4 1.28 -11.45 -0.55
C TYR A 4 1.14 -11.63 0.97
N HIS A 5 1.85 -12.60 1.56
CA HIS A 5 1.81 -12.83 3.01
C HIS A 5 2.55 -11.75 3.79
N ILE A 6 3.67 -11.26 3.27
CA ILE A 6 4.39 -10.13 3.89
C ILE A 6 3.56 -8.85 3.76
N GLY A 7 2.99 -8.61 2.57
CA GLY A 7 2.09 -7.49 2.29
C GLY A 7 0.89 -7.46 3.24
N ASN A 8 0.09 -8.52 3.24
CA ASN A 8 -1.12 -8.59 4.05
C ASN A 8 -0.85 -8.79 5.53
N GLY A 9 0.26 -9.41 5.92
CA GLY A 9 0.61 -9.57 7.33
C GLY A 9 1.12 -8.27 7.94
N TRP A 10 2.18 -7.71 7.37
CA TRP A 10 2.93 -6.62 8.00
C TRP A 10 2.33 -5.23 7.72
N PHE A 11 1.88 -4.98 6.49
CA PHE A 11 1.31 -3.68 6.12
C PHE A 11 -0.20 -3.63 6.29
N GLY A 12 -0.90 -4.75 6.08
CA GLY A 12 -2.35 -4.83 6.26
C GLY A 12 -2.76 -5.25 7.67
N GLY A 13 -2.30 -6.42 8.13
CA GLY A 13 -2.79 -7.09 9.34
C GLY A 13 -2.31 -6.45 10.64
N LEU A 14 -1.06 -5.98 10.67
CA LEU A 14 -0.50 -5.27 11.84
C LEU A 14 -0.82 -3.77 11.84
N LEU A 15 -1.45 -3.23 10.81
CA LEU A 15 -1.74 -1.80 10.67
C LEU A 15 -2.45 -1.19 11.90
N PRO A 16 -3.53 -1.79 12.45
CA PRO A 16 -4.20 -1.22 13.62
C PRO A 16 -3.28 -1.16 14.84
N ALA A 17 -2.46 -2.19 15.05
CA ALA A 17 -1.52 -2.26 16.17
C ALA A 17 -0.39 -1.23 16.01
N THR A 18 0.16 -1.07 14.80
CA THR A 18 1.20 -0.08 14.51
C THR A 18 0.68 1.34 14.64
N VAL A 19 -0.50 1.64 14.06
CA VAL A 19 -1.14 2.97 14.17
C VAL A 19 -1.40 3.31 15.63
N PHE A 20 -1.97 2.38 16.39
CA PHE A 20 -2.22 2.57 17.82
C PHE A 20 -0.92 2.82 18.60
N ALA A 21 0.11 1.98 18.40
CA ALA A 21 1.39 2.12 19.10
C ALA A 21 2.08 3.46 18.79
N LEU A 22 2.05 3.92 17.53
CA LEU A 22 2.60 5.21 17.13
C LEU A 22 1.84 6.37 17.80
N SER A 23 0.51 6.33 17.77
CA SER A 23 -0.34 7.33 18.42
C SER A 23 -0.12 7.38 19.93
N ALA A 24 -0.01 6.22 20.59
CA ALA A 24 0.29 6.11 22.01
C ALA A 24 1.70 6.61 22.37
N TYR A 25 2.71 6.30 21.54
CA TYR A 25 4.08 6.78 21.72
C TYR A 25 4.19 8.31 21.62
N LYS A 26 3.46 8.92 20.69
CA LYS A 26 3.49 10.37 20.50
C LYS A 26 2.55 11.14 21.43
N GLY A 27 1.52 10.47 21.97
CA GLY A 27 0.44 11.11 22.73
C GLY A 27 -0.57 11.86 21.86
N ASP A 28 -0.57 11.61 20.55
CA ASP A 28 -1.47 12.22 19.57
C ASP A 28 -2.18 11.11 18.79
N ILE A 29 -3.52 11.12 18.84
CA ILE A 29 -4.35 10.09 18.20
C ILE A 29 -4.12 10.02 16.69
N TYR A 30 -3.74 11.15 16.07
CA TYR A 30 -3.57 11.28 14.63
C TYR A 30 -2.17 10.91 14.16
N TYR A 31 -1.19 10.79 15.07
CA TYR A 31 0.19 10.51 14.69
C TYR A 31 0.36 9.13 14.05
N GLY A 32 -0.49 8.15 14.31
CA GLY A 32 -0.43 6.87 13.57
C GLY A 32 -0.84 6.97 12.10
N LEU A 33 -1.58 8.01 11.68
CA LEU A 33 -2.20 8.09 10.35
C LEU A 33 -1.21 8.27 9.20
N TRP A 34 -0.01 8.81 9.45
CA TRP A 34 0.97 8.97 8.37
C TRP A 34 1.45 7.61 7.83
N TYR A 35 1.44 6.56 8.66
CA TYR A 35 1.90 5.22 8.28
C TYR A 35 1.13 4.66 7.07
N PRO A 36 -0.22 4.51 7.10
CA PRO A 36 -0.96 4.05 5.93
C PRO A 36 -0.89 5.02 4.74
N VAL A 37 -0.85 6.34 5.00
CA VAL A 37 -0.79 7.36 3.94
C VAL A 37 0.49 7.22 3.13
N VAL A 38 1.65 7.05 3.79
CA VAL A 38 2.93 6.88 3.10
C VAL A 38 2.96 5.58 2.30
N ILE A 39 2.46 4.47 2.86
CA ILE A 39 2.41 3.18 2.15
C ILE A 39 1.51 3.27 0.90
N ALA A 40 0.36 3.94 1.00
CA ALA A 40 -0.52 4.17 -0.13
C ALA A 40 0.14 5.06 -1.20
N ALA A 41 0.82 6.13 -0.80
CA ALA A 41 1.53 7.02 -1.71
C ALA A 41 2.67 6.29 -2.46
N ILE A 42 3.46 5.47 -1.77
CA ILE A 42 4.50 4.64 -2.40
C ILE A 42 3.88 3.67 -3.40
N THR A 43 2.79 3.01 -3.02
CA THR A 43 2.07 2.07 -3.90
C THR A 43 1.58 2.78 -5.17
N LEU A 44 1.05 3.99 -5.04
CA LEU A 44 0.62 4.81 -6.17
C LEU A 44 1.78 5.20 -7.08
N VAL A 45 2.90 5.66 -6.52
CA VAL A 45 4.10 6.05 -7.30
C VAL A 45 4.67 4.85 -8.06
N ILE A 46 4.80 3.70 -7.41
CA ILE A 46 5.22 2.45 -8.06
C ILE A 46 4.23 2.07 -9.17
N GLY A 47 2.92 2.17 -8.90
CA GLY A 47 1.88 1.95 -9.89
C GLY A 47 2.05 2.83 -11.12
N MET A 48 2.20 4.14 -10.94
CA MET A 48 2.35 5.10 -12.04
C MET A 48 3.62 4.88 -12.88
N ILE A 49 4.71 4.36 -12.29
CA ILE A 49 5.97 4.13 -13.03
C ILE A 49 5.96 2.79 -13.76
N PHE A 50 5.46 1.73 -13.12
CA PHE A 50 5.64 0.36 -13.59
C PHE A 50 4.40 -0.26 -14.23
N VAL A 51 3.19 0.24 -13.93
CA VAL A 51 1.97 -0.26 -14.56
C VAL A 51 1.84 0.39 -15.93
N LYS A 52 1.86 -0.43 -16.98
CA LYS A 52 1.66 0.03 -18.35
C LYS A 52 0.21 0.40 -18.57
N ASP A 53 -0.02 1.48 -19.31
CA ASP A 53 -1.35 1.80 -19.82
C ASP A 53 -1.79 0.72 -20.82
N THR A 54 -3.00 0.21 -20.62
CA THR A 54 -3.61 -0.81 -21.48
C THR A 54 -4.80 -0.26 -22.29
N LEU A 55 -5.13 1.02 -22.14
CA LEU A 55 -6.24 1.63 -22.86
C LEU A 55 -5.96 1.64 -24.37
N GLY A 56 -6.81 0.98 -25.15
CA GLY A 56 -6.67 0.87 -26.61
C GLY A 56 -5.78 -0.28 -27.09
N THR A 57 -5.40 -1.21 -26.20
CA THR A 57 -4.68 -2.42 -26.61
C THR A 57 -5.61 -3.31 -27.44
N ASP A 58 -5.22 -3.65 -28.68
CA ASP A 58 -5.96 -4.60 -29.52
C ASP A 58 -5.87 -6.01 -28.90
N LEU A 59 -7.02 -6.52 -28.47
CA LEU A 59 -7.14 -7.83 -27.84
C LEU A 59 -7.08 -8.97 -28.87
N HIS A 60 -7.47 -8.69 -30.13
CA HIS A 60 -7.51 -9.69 -31.20
C HIS A 60 -6.16 -9.88 -31.89
N ALA A 61 -5.24 -8.92 -31.79
CA ALA A 61 -3.87 -9.06 -32.28
C ALA A 61 -3.02 -10.09 -31.49
N LYS A 62 -3.55 -10.61 -30.37
CA LYS A 62 -2.87 -11.56 -29.48
C LYS A 62 -3.35 -13.01 -29.64
N GLU A 63 -4.27 -13.27 -30.57
CA GLU A 63 -4.78 -14.60 -30.94
C GLU A 63 -3.94 -15.25 -32.06
#